data_AF-A0A1F9ZGF2-F1
#
_entry.id   AF-A0A1F9ZGF2-F1
#
_cell.length_a   1.000
_cell.length_b   1.000
_cell.length_c   1.000
_cell.angle_alpha   90.00
_cell.angle_beta   90.00
_cell.angle_gamma   90.00
#
_symmetry.space_group_name_H-M   'P 1'
#
loop_
_entity.id
_entity.type
_entity.pdbx_description
1 polymer ?
#
loop_
_entity_poly.entity_id
_entity_poly.type
_entity_poly.pdbx_seq_one_letter_code
_entity_poly.pdbx_strand_id
1 'polypeptide(L)'
;MFSDRPLLGFGQGAFTYVYPAFHQPDAARLASIYAHNYYLEFLSENGLPAFIFWGWAVLARLRGIKGLKKYALIAVLAHSFADFGLAVPANFFIFCYLLAEPGEAPAPVSGAASLKTLAAAALAILMAAHLSGVVLRKAALDRAQESVVKACAAGDYSKAEDLLREASEKEPENPLIPQMLGQVLLRAGLEKKDRPTLFRAAVSLERALSLNPYDAASYRDLGKLYSAAGERGMAESLLKRKREVFRWER
;
A
#
# COMPACT_ATOMS: atom_id res chain seq x y z
N MET A 1 4.40 -1.92 -15.10
CA MET A 1 3.74 -2.66 -14.01
C MET A 1 2.87 -3.78 -14.54
N PHE A 2 1.69 -3.52 -15.14
CA PHE A 2 0.77 -4.57 -15.60
C PHE A 2 1.43 -5.70 -16.41
N SER A 3 2.29 -5.35 -17.37
CA SER A 3 2.97 -6.34 -18.23
C SER A 3 3.82 -7.36 -17.48
N ASP A 4 4.31 -7.05 -16.26
CA ASP A 4 5.10 -7.98 -15.45
C ASP A 4 4.24 -9.04 -14.76
N ARG A 5 2.97 -8.73 -14.44
CA ARG A 5 2.04 -9.62 -13.72
C ARG A 5 0.60 -9.47 -14.25
N PRO A 6 0.31 -9.79 -15.52
CA PRO A 6 -0.96 -9.47 -16.14
C PRO A 6 -2.16 -10.25 -15.55
N LEU A 7 -1.93 -11.40 -14.94
CA LEU A 7 -2.99 -12.25 -14.43
C LEU A 7 -3.45 -11.85 -13.02
N LEU A 8 -2.54 -11.73 -12.07
CA LEU A 8 -2.89 -11.47 -10.66
C LEU A 8 -2.54 -10.06 -10.19
N GLY A 9 -1.81 -9.30 -11.01
CA GLY A 9 -1.25 -8.02 -10.60
C GLY A 9 -0.24 -8.14 -9.45
N PHE A 10 -0.05 -7.03 -8.74
CA PHE A 10 0.85 -6.94 -7.58
C PHE A 10 0.13 -7.00 -6.23
N GLY A 11 -1.20 -7.08 -6.23
CA GLY A 11 -2.06 -6.97 -5.05
C GLY A 11 -2.70 -5.58 -4.96
N GLN A 12 -3.90 -5.52 -4.37
CA GLN A 12 -4.63 -4.27 -4.13
C GLN A 12 -3.82 -3.32 -3.23
N GLY A 13 -3.69 -2.06 -3.63
CA GLY A 13 -2.91 -1.04 -2.92
C GLY A 13 -1.38 -1.17 -3.08
N ALA A 14 -0.90 -2.08 -3.94
CA ALA A 14 0.52 -2.27 -4.17
C ALA A 14 1.16 -1.13 -4.99
N PHE A 15 0.39 -0.28 -5.66
CA PHE A 15 0.90 0.74 -6.57
C PHE A 15 1.98 1.60 -5.91
N THR A 16 1.67 2.18 -4.75
CA THR A 16 2.61 3.04 -3.98
C THR A 16 3.94 2.36 -3.65
N TYR A 17 3.93 1.04 -3.42
CA TYR A 17 5.12 0.28 -3.04
C TYR A 17 5.94 -0.20 -4.24
N VAL A 18 5.27 -0.51 -5.36
CA VAL A 18 5.88 -1.17 -6.52
C VAL A 18 6.23 -0.18 -7.63
N TYR A 19 5.48 0.90 -7.78
CA TYR A 19 5.69 1.91 -8.82
C TYR A 19 7.13 2.46 -8.89
N PRO A 20 7.83 2.73 -7.76
CA PRO A 20 9.23 3.18 -7.80
C PRO A 20 10.20 2.23 -8.53
N ALA A 21 9.86 0.96 -8.70
CA ALA A 21 10.65 0.01 -9.47
C ALA A 21 10.45 0.13 -10.99
N PHE A 22 9.37 0.78 -11.43
CA PHE A 22 9.03 0.95 -12.85
C PHE A 22 9.25 2.38 -13.35
N HIS A 23 9.37 3.34 -12.44
CA HIS A 23 9.62 4.72 -12.77
C HIS A 23 10.81 5.25 -11.98
N GLN A 24 11.77 5.84 -12.69
CA GLN A 24 12.92 6.46 -12.05
C GLN A 24 12.42 7.66 -11.23
N PRO A 25 12.76 7.77 -9.93
CA PRO A 25 12.37 8.92 -9.15
C PRO A 25 13.02 10.19 -9.73
N ASP A 26 12.26 11.27 -9.82
CA ASP A 26 12.77 12.59 -10.19
C ASP A 26 13.89 13.06 -9.23
N ALA A 27 14.58 14.16 -9.55
CA ALA A 27 15.61 14.74 -8.70
C ALA A 27 15.12 15.03 -7.25
N ALA A 28 13.83 15.38 -7.11
CA ALA A 28 13.15 15.57 -5.83
C ALA A 28 12.79 14.26 -5.10
N ARG A 29 12.96 13.10 -5.75
CA ARG A 29 12.66 11.75 -5.27
C ARG A 29 11.22 11.55 -4.81
N LEU A 30 10.30 12.31 -5.39
CA LEU A 30 8.88 12.12 -5.18
C LEU A 30 8.42 10.96 -6.07
N ALA A 31 7.82 9.95 -5.47
CA ALA A 31 7.12 8.90 -6.19
C ALA A 31 5.61 9.16 -6.07
N SER A 32 4.87 8.91 -7.15
CA SER A 32 3.42 8.97 -7.07
C SER A 32 2.89 7.80 -6.25
N ILE A 33 1.93 8.09 -5.37
CA ILE A 33 1.23 7.08 -4.57
C ILE A 33 0.00 6.51 -5.28
N TYR A 34 -0.47 7.17 -6.35
CA TYR A 34 -1.56 6.74 -7.23
C TYR A 34 -1.19 6.94 -8.70
N ALA A 35 -1.76 6.15 -9.60
CA ALA A 35 -1.77 6.50 -11.01
C ALA A 35 -2.88 7.53 -11.23
N HIS A 36 -2.65 8.55 -12.06
CA HIS A 36 -3.73 9.43 -12.54
C HIS A 36 -4.61 8.72 -13.61
N ASN A 37 -4.94 7.45 -13.35
CA ASN A 37 -5.81 6.61 -14.15
C ASN A 37 -6.20 5.39 -13.30
N TYR A 38 -7.42 5.40 -12.77
CA TYR A 38 -7.91 4.32 -11.90
C TYR A 38 -7.87 2.95 -12.58
N TYR A 39 -8.19 2.89 -13.88
CA TYR A 39 -8.27 1.62 -14.60
C TYR A 39 -6.90 0.96 -14.76
N LEU A 40 -5.88 1.74 -15.11
CA LEU A 40 -4.52 1.24 -15.23
C LEU A 40 -3.93 0.84 -13.87
N GLU A 41 -4.23 1.60 -12.81
CA GLU A 41 -3.86 1.23 -11.46
C GLU A 41 -4.53 -0.09 -11.06
N PHE A 42 -5.86 -0.16 -11.11
CA PHE A 42 -6.64 -1.34 -10.75
C PHE A 42 -6.22 -2.57 -11.55
N LEU A 43 -5.98 -2.40 -12.86
CA LEU A 43 -5.49 -3.47 -13.73
C LEU A 43 -4.08 -3.93 -13.34
N SER A 44 -3.18 -3.01 -12.96
CA SER A 44 -1.82 -3.35 -12.53
C SER A 44 -1.78 -4.02 -11.15
N GLU A 45 -2.71 -3.67 -10.26
CA GLU A 45 -2.81 -4.18 -8.90
C GLU A 45 -3.53 -5.54 -8.85
N ASN A 46 -4.63 -5.69 -9.58
CA ASN A 46 -5.52 -6.85 -9.45
C ASN A 46 -5.48 -7.80 -10.67
N GLY A 47 -4.85 -7.38 -11.76
CA GLY A 47 -4.75 -8.17 -12.98
C GLY A 47 -6.02 -8.20 -13.83
N LEU A 48 -5.89 -8.82 -14.99
CA LEU A 48 -6.91 -8.85 -16.05
C LEU A 48 -8.22 -9.55 -15.65
N PRO A 49 -8.21 -10.72 -14.98
CA PRO A 49 -9.45 -11.40 -14.57
C PRO A 49 -10.30 -10.54 -13.63
N ALA A 50 -9.68 -9.91 -12.62
CA ALA A 50 -10.37 -9.01 -11.70
C ALA A 50 -10.92 -7.78 -12.43
N PHE A 51 -10.15 -7.21 -13.35
CA PHE A 51 -10.58 -6.08 -14.19
C PHE A 51 -11.81 -6.42 -15.04
N ILE A 52 -11.80 -7.56 -15.74
CA ILE A 52 -12.93 -8.01 -16.57
C ILE A 52 -14.16 -8.25 -15.71
N PHE A 53 -14.02 -8.94 -14.58
CA PHE A 53 -15.12 -9.23 -13.68
C PHE A 53 -15.75 -7.94 -13.12
N TRP A 54 -14.91 -7.01 -12.64
CA TRP A 54 -15.36 -5.72 -12.11
C TRP A 54 -16.10 -4.91 -13.18
N GLY A 55 -15.53 -4.80 -14.38
CA GLY A 55 -16.15 -4.10 -15.50
C GLY A 55 -17.49 -4.73 -15.91
N TRP A 56 -17.57 -6.07 -15.98
CA TRP A 56 -18.81 -6.79 -16.24
C TRP A 56 -19.87 -6.51 -15.16
N ALA A 57 -19.51 -6.58 -13.87
CA ALA A 57 -20.44 -6.37 -12.77
C ALA A 57 -21.02 -4.94 -12.78
N VAL A 58 -20.17 -3.93 -13.01
CA VAL A 58 -20.59 -2.53 -13.15
C VAL A 58 -21.52 -2.36 -14.35
N LEU A 59 -21.15 -2.87 -15.53
CA LEU A 59 -21.96 -2.75 -16.75
C LEU A 59 -23.30 -3.49 -16.62
N ALA A 60 -23.31 -4.68 -16.03
CA ALA A 60 -24.53 -5.45 -15.78
C ALA A 60 -25.50 -4.66 -14.91
N ARG A 61 -25.00 -3.98 -13.87
CA ARG A 61 -25.84 -3.19 -12.98
C ARG A 61 -26.30 -1.87 -13.61
N LEU A 62 -25.42 -1.17 -14.33
CA LEU A 62 -25.74 0.07 -15.02
C LEU A 62 -26.88 -0.07 -16.05
N ARG A 63 -27.05 -1.25 -16.66
CA ARG A 63 -28.15 -1.52 -17.60
C ARG A 63 -29.54 -1.34 -16.97
N GLY A 64 -29.67 -1.61 -15.67
CA GLY A 64 -30.93 -1.47 -14.93
C GLY A 64 -31.18 -0.10 -14.33
N ILE A 65 -30.20 0.81 -14.36
CA ILE A 65 -30.30 2.14 -13.76
C ILE A 65 -30.80 3.14 -14.81
N LYS A 66 -31.74 4.02 -14.41
CA LYS A 66 -32.35 5.04 -15.28
C LYS A 66 -32.20 6.44 -14.68
N GLY A 67 -32.49 7.45 -15.49
CA GLY A 67 -32.49 8.86 -15.07
C GLY A 67 -31.11 9.43 -14.73
N LEU A 68 -31.09 10.51 -13.96
CA LEU A 68 -29.87 11.25 -13.59
C LEU A 68 -28.82 10.38 -12.92
N LYS A 69 -29.25 9.40 -12.09
CA LYS A 69 -28.36 8.45 -11.41
C LYS A 69 -27.45 7.70 -12.39
N LYS A 70 -27.97 7.29 -13.55
CA LYS A 70 -27.19 6.60 -14.58
C LYS A 70 -26.06 7.48 -15.11
N TYR A 71 -26.38 8.72 -15.46
CA TYR A 71 -25.40 9.67 -16.01
C TYR A 71 -24.37 10.09 -14.98
N ALA A 72 -24.76 10.25 -13.71
CA ALA A 72 -23.82 10.51 -12.62
C ALA A 72 -22.80 9.37 -12.46
N LEU A 73 -23.26 8.10 -12.46
CA LEU A 73 -22.36 6.95 -12.40
C LEU A 73 -21.43 6.85 -13.62
N ILE A 74 -21.95 7.11 -14.83
CA ILE A 74 -21.13 7.15 -16.04
C ILE A 74 -20.10 8.28 -15.98
N ALA A 75 -20.47 9.45 -15.47
CA ALA A 75 -19.56 10.58 -15.32
C ALA A 75 -18.41 10.26 -14.36
N VAL A 76 -18.68 9.61 -13.22
CA VAL A 76 -17.64 9.15 -12.28
C VAL A 76 -16.69 8.15 -12.94
N LEU A 77 -17.23 7.18 -13.70
CA LEU A 77 -16.42 6.22 -14.45
C LEU A 77 -15.57 6.91 -15.53
N ALA A 78 -16.13 7.87 -16.26
CA ALA A 78 -15.43 8.62 -17.29
C ALA A 78 -14.31 9.49 -16.69
N HIS A 79 -14.59 10.22 -15.60
CA HIS A 79 -13.59 11.02 -14.88
C HIS A 79 -12.41 10.17 -14.39
N SER A 80 -12.68 8.93 -13.98
CA SER A 80 -11.67 8.00 -13.48
C SER A 80 -10.67 7.51 -14.56
N PHE A 81 -10.82 7.91 -15.82
CA PHE A 81 -9.77 7.74 -16.84
C PHE A 81 -8.62 8.73 -16.71
N ALA A 82 -8.89 9.93 -16.19
CA ALA A 82 -7.90 11.00 -16.02
C ALA A 82 -7.50 11.21 -14.55
N ASP A 83 -8.19 10.54 -13.62
CA ASP A 83 -8.02 10.73 -12.19
C ASP A 83 -8.21 9.42 -11.41
N PHE A 84 -7.77 9.41 -10.14
CA PHE A 84 -7.87 8.27 -9.22
C PHE A 84 -9.09 8.38 -8.30
N GLY A 85 -10.14 9.10 -8.71
CA GLY A 85 -11.31 9.39 -7.87
C GLY A 85 -11.95 8.14 -7.24
N LEU A 86 -12.01 7.02 -7.97
CA LEU A 86 -12.51 5.74 -7.48
C LEU A 86 -11.53 4.98 -6.56
N ALA A 87 -10.25 5.36 -6.51
CA ALA A 87 -9.30 4.83 -5.52
C ALA A 87 -9.52 5.46 -4.13
N VAL A 88 -10.17 6.64 -4.07
CA VAL A 88 -10.54 7.27 -2.80
C VAL A 88 -11.68 6.48 -2.14
N PRO A 89 -11.50 5.92 -0.92
CA PRO A 89 -12.48 5.02 -0.32
C PRO A 89 -13.88 5.62 -0.19
N ALA A 90 -13.99 6.88 0.24
CA ALA A 90 -15.28 7.56 0.40
C ALA A 90 -16.06 7.64 -0.92
N ASN A 91 -15.38 8.04 -2.00
CA ASN A 91 -15.98 8.13 -3.33
C ASN A 91 -16.39 6.75 -3.85
N PHE A 92 -15.53 5.74 -3.64
CA PHE A 92 -15.80 4.36 -4.01
C PHE A 92 -17.05 3.81 -3.29
N PHE A 93 -17.20 4.08 -2.00
CA PHE A 93 -18.37 3.64 -1.24
C PHE A 93 -19.66 4.30 -1.72
N ILE A 94 -19.64 5.61 -1.98
CA ILE A 94 -20.80 6.32 -2.54
C ILE A 94 -21.15 5.77 -3.93
N PHE A 95 -20.15 5.54 -4.78
CA PHE A 95 -20.34 4.92 -6.09
C PHE A 95 -20.99 3.54 -5.96
N CYS A 96 -20.46 2.67 -5.09
CA CYS A 96 -21.01 1.35 -4.83
C CYS A 96 -22.44 1.40 -4.27
N TYR A 97 -22.73 2.33 -3.36
CA TYR A 97 -24.07 2.53 -2.82
C TYR A 97 -25.06 2.90 -3.93
N LEU A 98 -24.74 3.91 -4.74
CA LEU A 98 -25.60 4.37 -5.85
C LEU A 98 -25.77 3.29 -6.93
N LEU A 99 -24.72 2.51 -7.18
CA LEU A 99 -24.75 1.38 -8.10
C LEU A 99 -25.63 0.24 -7.56
N ALA A 100 -25.56 -0.06 -6.26
CA ALA A 100 -26.32 -1.13 -5.62
C ALA A 100 -27.81 -0.78 -5.45
N GLU A 101 -28.11 0.47 -5.07
CA GLU A 101 -29.44 0.94 -4.70
C GLU A 101 -30.51 0.55 -5.74
N PRO A 102 -31.53 -0.26 -5.35
CA PRO A 102 -32.61 -0.63 -6.24
C PRO A 102 -33.37 0.61 -6.75
N GLY A 103 -33.88 0.55 -7.98
CA GLY A 103 -34.59 1.68 -8.59
C GLY A 103 -35.97 1.97 -7.99
N GLU A 104 -36.49 1.04 -7.19
CA GLU A 104 -37.75 1.14 -6.45
C GLU A 104 -37.49 0.77 -4.99
N ALA A 105 -38.21 1.41 -4.07
CA ALA A 105 -38.16 1.06 -2.66
C ALA A 105 -38.59 -0.42 -2.50
N PRO A 106 -37.78 -1.27 -1.82
CA PRO A 106 -38.18 -2.64 -1.59
C PRO A 106 -39.49 -2.64 -0.81
N ALA A 107 -40.43 -3.51 -1.21
CA ALA A 107 -41.64 -3.75 -0.42
C ALA A 107 -41.23 -4.07 1.03
N PRO A 108 -41.95 -3.56 2.05
CA PRO A 108 -41.60 -3.80 3.44
C PRO A 108 -41.50 -5.31 3.68
N VAL A 109 -40.31 -5.75 4.11
CA VAL A 109 -40.04 -7.16 4.36
C VAL A 109 -40.74 -7.55 5.66
N SER A 110 -42.00 -7.96 5.58
CA SER A 110 -42.73 -8.50 6.72
C SER A 110 -42.39 -9.98 6.88
N GLY A 111 -41.52 -10.33 7.84
CA GLY A 111 -41.19 -11.72 8.15
C GLY A 111 -39.89 -11.86 8.94
N ALA A 112 -39.69 -13.01 9.59
CA ALA A 112 -38.42 -13.32 10.23
C ALA A 112 -37.29 -13.34 9.20
N ALA A 113 -36.11 -12.84 9.59
CA ALA A 113 -34.94 -12.81 8.72
C ALA A 113 -34.58 -14.24 8.28
N SER A 114 -34.49 -14.47 6.96
CA SER A 114 -34.01 -15.74 6.40
C SER A 114 -32.57 -16.05 6.83
N LEU A 115 -32.16 -17.32 6.77
CA LEU A 115 -30.76 -17.71 7.01
C LEU A 115 -29.79 -16.97 6.08
N LYS A 116 -30.18 -16.70 4.82
CA LYS A 116 -29.38 -15.96 3.85
C LYS A 116 -29.14 -14.50 4.28
N THR A 117 -30.18 -13.84 4.79
CA THR A 117 -30.08 -12.46 5.29
C THR A 117 -29.25 -12.38 6.57
N LEU A 118 -29.38 -13.36 7.47
CA LEU A 118 -28.55 -13.45 8.66
C LEU A 118 -27.08 -13.69 8.31
N ALA A 119 -26.80 -14.60 7.36
CA ALA A 119 -25.45 -14.88 6.89
C ALA A 119 -24.82 -13.67 6.21
N ALA A 120 -25.57 -12.95 5.37
CA ALA A 120 -25.10 -11.71 4.74
C ALA A 120 -24.80 -10.61 5.78
N ALA A 121 -25.67 -10.45 6.79
CA ALA A 121 -25.44 -9.51 7.87
C ALA A 121 -24.21 -9.87 8.70
N ALA A 122 -24.03 -11.15 9.05
CA ALA A 122 -22.84 -11.63 9.76
C ALA A 122 -21.56 -11.36 8.96
N LEU A 123 -21.56 -11.65 7.65
CA LEU A 123 -20.43 -11.36 6.77
C LEU A 123 -20.13 -9.86 6.72
N ALA A 124 -21.16 -9.01 6.59
CA ALA A 124 -20.99 -7.56 6.58
C ALA A 124 -20.39 -7.05 7.90
N ILE A 125 -20.83 -7.58 9.05
CA ILE A 125 -20.27 -7.24 10.37
C ILE A 125 -18.80 -7.67 10.46
N LEU A 126 -18.47 -8.89 10.02
CA LEU A 126 -17.09 -9.38 10.02
C LEU A 126 -16.19 -8.53 9.11
N MET A 127 -16.67 -8.15 7.92
CA MET A 127 -15.94 -7.25 7.02
C MET A 127 -15.76 -5.86 7.64
N ALA A 128 -16.81 -5.30 8.24
CA ALA A 128 -16.74 -3.99 8.91
C ALA A 128 -15.77 -4.01 10.10
N ALA A 129 -15.80 -5.07 10.92
CA ALA A 129 -14.88 -5.24 12.04
C ALA A 129 -13.42 -5.37 11.55
N HIS A 130 -13.19 -6.14 10.47
CA HIS A 130 -11.86 -6.27 9.87
C HIS A 130 -11.34 -4.94 9.32
N LEU A 131 -12.15 -4.24 8.52
CA LEU A 131 -11.82 -2.91 7.97
C LEU A 131 -11.53 -1.90 9.09
N SER A 132 -12.36 -1.89 10.13
CA SER A 132 -12.15 -1.02 11.30
C SER A 132 -10.84 -1.34 12.00
N GLY A 133 -10.51 -2.62 12.15
CA GLY A 133 -9.22 -3.07 12.68
C GLY A 133 -8.03 -2.56 11.85
N VAL A 134 -8.10 -2.65 10.53
CA VAL A 134 -7.06 -2.13 9.62
C VAL A 134 -6.89 -0.61 9.76
N VAL A 135 -7.99 0.14 9.81
CA VAL A 135 -7.95 1.61 9.97
C VAL A 135 -7.34 2.00 11.32
N LEU A 136 -7.73 1.34 12.41
CA LEU A 136 -7.21 1.64 13.74
C LEU A 136 -5.71 1.32 13.86
N ARG A 137 -5.26 0.21 13.26
CA ARG A 137 -3.83 -0.17 13.20
C ARG A 137 -3.02 0.86 12.43
N LYS A 138 -3.47 1.22 11.22
CA LYS A 138 -2.84 2.29 10.43
C LYS A 138 -2.76 3.62 11.19
N ALA A 139 -3.85 4.05 11.82
CA ALA A 139 -3.86 5.28 12.60
C ALA A 139 -2.92 5.22 13.81
N ALA A 140 -2.77 4.04 14.44
CA ALA A 140 -1.80 3.84 15.50
C ALA A 140 -0.36 3.91 14.97
N LEU A 141 -0.09 3.32 13.81
CA LEU A 141 1.21 3.40 13.15
C LEU A 141 1.55 4.85 12.77
N ASP A 142 0.63 5.59 12.15
CA ASP A 142 0.85 7.00 11.77
C ASP A 142 1.24 7.84 13.00
N ARG A 143 0.56 7.65 14.14
CA ARG A 143 0.92 8.30 15.42
C ARG A 143 2.29 7.87 15.95
N ALA A 144 2.63 6.59 15.81
CA ALA A 144 3.95 6.09 16.18
C ALA A 144 5.04 6.72 15.31
N GLN A 145 4.80 6.87 14.00
CA GLN A 145 5.72 7.53 13.08
C GLN A 145 5.97 9.00 13.45
N GLU A 146 4.90 9.75 13.75
CA GLU A 146 5.06 11.13 14.23
C GLU A 146 5.92 11.19 15.48
N SER A 147 5.73 10.25 16.41
CA SER A 147 6.49 10.18 17.66
C SER A 147 7.96 9.81 17.41
N VAL A 148 8.23 8.91 16.47
CA VAL A 148 9.59 8.54 16.01
C VAL A 148 10.28 9.74 15.37
N VAL A 149 9.60 10.48 14.49
CA VAL A 149 10.15 11.68 13.85
C VAL A 149 10.50 12.74 14.90
N LYS A 150 9.62 12.99 15.87
CA LYS A 150 9.88 13.90 16.99
C LYS A 150 11.08 13.45 17.84
N ALA A 151 11.18 12.17 18.16
CA ALA A 151 12.31 11.62 18.90
C ALA A 151 13.63 11.77 18.13
N CYS A 152 13.64 11.47 16.83
CA CYS A 152 14.80 11.69 15.98
C CYS A 152 15.21 13.16 15.88
N ALA A 153 14.24 14.08 15.79
CA ALA A 153 14.51 15.52 15.77
C ALA A 153 15.14 16.02 17.08
N ALA A 154 14.85 15.36 18.20
CA ALA A 154 15.46 15.61 19.50
C ALA A 154 16.81 14.88 19.71
N GLY A 155 17.27 14.08 18.73
CA GLY A 155 18.48 13.25 18.86
C GLY A 155 18.30 11.99 19.74
N ASP A 156 17.07 11.70 20.19
CA ASP A 156 16.76 10.56 21.04
C ASP A 156 16.46 9.31 20.19
N TYR A 157 17.52 8.73 19.64
CA TYR A 157 17.43 7.52 18.82
C TYR A 157 17.01 6.28 19.62
N SER A 158 17.26 6.25 20.94
CA SER A 158 16.85 5.12 21.79
C SER A 158 15.33 5.07 21.88
N LYS A 159 14.69 6.20 22.17
CA LYS A 159 13.23 6.30 22.19
C LYS A 159 12.62 6.00 20.83
N ALA A 160 13.23 6.47 19.75
CA ALA A 160 12.78 6.16 18.39
C ALA A 160 12.83 4.65 18.09
N GLU A 161 13.90 3.97 18.54
CA GLU A 161 14.05 2.53 18.43
C GLU A 161 12.96 1.78 19.22
N ASP A 162 12.74 2.15 20.49
CA ASP A 162 11.73 1.52 21.35
C ASP A 162 10.31 1.63 20.77
N LEU A 163 9.95 2.81 20.24
CA LEU A 163 8.66 3.03 19.58
C LEU A 163 8.48 2.13 18.35
N LEU A 164 9.53 1.95 17.55
CA LEU A 164 9.49 1.08 16.36
C LEU A 164 9.47 -0.39 16.74
N ARG A 165 10.10 -0.77 17.85
CA ARG A 165 10.03 -2.13 18.39
C ARG A 165 8.62 -2.48 18.84
N GLU A 166 7.96 -1.59 19.59
CA GLU A 166 6.56 -1.75 19.99
C GLU A 166 5.64 -1.83 18.75
N ALA A 167 5.88 -1.00 17.73
CA ALA A 167 5.13 -1.06 16.48
C ALA A 167 5.34 -2.43 15.78
N SER A 168 6.56 -2.96 15.77
CA SER A 168 6.89 -4.25 15.15
C SER A 168 6.21 -5.43 15.82
N GLU A 169 5.90 -5.35 17.12
CA GLU A 169 5.15 -6.39 17.83
C GLU A 169 3.67 -6.41 17.40
N LYS A 170 3.11 -5.24 17.07
CA LYS A 170 1.72 -5.10 16.64
C LYS A 170 1.54 -5.39 15.15
N GLU A 171 2.53 -5.04 14.33
CA GLU A 171 2.50 -5.18 12.86
C GLU A 171 3.78 -5.84 12.31
N PRO A 172 4.01 -7.13 12.57
CA PRO A 172 5.27 -7.80 12.24
C PRO A 172 5.56 -7.93 10.73
N GLU A 173 4.55 -7.76 9.89
CA GLU A 173 4.64 -7.87 8.43
C GLU A 173 4.67 -6.51 7.72
N ASN A 174 4.60 -5.39 8.46
CA ASN A 174 4.62 -4.08 7.84
C ASN A 174 6.06 -3.72 7.40
N PRO A 175 6.35 -3.55 6.10
CA PRO A 175 7.70 -3.30 5.61
C PRO A 175 8.28 -1.95 6.04
N LEU A 176 7.41 -0.99 6.39
CA LEU A 176 7.82 0.37 6.75
C LEU A 176 8.51 0.42 8.11
N ILE A 177 8.14 -0.46 9.03
CA ILE A 177 8.71 -0.51 10.39
C ILE A 177 10.20 -0.87 10.36
N PRO A 178 10.65 -2.00 9.78
CA PRO A 178 12.07 -2.32 9.69
C PRO A 178 12.83 -1.33 8.81
N GLN A 179 12.20 -0.73 7.79
CA GLN A 179 12.81 0.33 6.99
C GLN A 179 13.13 1.55 7.86
N MET A 180 12.15 2.05 8.61
CA MET A 180 12.33 3.18 9.53
C MET A 180 13.36 2.86 10.61
N LEU A 181 13.30 1.65 11.19
CA LEU A 181 14.24 1.21 12.21
C LEU A 181 15.67 1.20 11.66
N GLY A 182 15.86 0.67 10.46
CA GLY A 182 17.13 0.69 9.76
C GLY A 182 17.67 2.12 9.55
N GLN A 183 16.81 3.06 9.17
CA GLN A 183 17.20 4.47 8.99
C GLN A 183 17.54 5.18 10.31
N VAL A 184 16.77 4.92 11.39
CA VAL A 184 17.04 5.45 12.73
C VAL A 184 18.39 4.94 13.24
N LEU A 185 18.62 3.62 13.17
CA LEU A 185 19.86 3.00 13.58
C LEU A 185 21.04 3.47 12.72
N LEU A 186 20.84 3.63 11.41
CA LEU A 186 21.87 4.15 10.52
C LEU A 186 22.33 5.55 10.95
N ARG A 187 21.40 6.46 11.25
CA ARG A 187 21.73 7.80 11.73
C ARG A 187 22.46 7.75 13.07
N ALA A 188 21.93 7.00 14.03
CA ALA A 188 22.53 6.84 15.35
C ALA A 188 23.96 6.26 15.29
N GLY A 189 24.14 5.22 14.47
CA GLY A 189 25.42 4.55 14.27
C GLY A 189 26.46 5.43 13.55
N LEU A 190 26.03 6.24 12.58
CA LEU A 190 26.93 7.20 11.90
C LEU A 190 27.35 8.34 12.82
N GLU A 191 26.42 8.89 13.61
CA GLU A 191 26.68 9.98 14.54
C GLU A 191 27.68 9.56 15.64
N LYS A 192 27.48 8.38 16.22
CA LYS A 192 28.35 7.83 17.27
C LYS A 192 29.56 7.06 16.75
N LYS A 193 29.65 6.87 15.42
CA LYS A 193 30.63 5.97 14.77
C LYS A 193 30.62 4.55 15.35
N ASP A 194 29.43 4.07 15.74
CA ASP A 194 29.23 2.79 16.41
C ASP A 194 28.96 1.67 15.41
N ARG A 195 29.95 0.79 15.22
CA ARG A 195 29.89 -0.32 14.26
C ARG A 195 28.77 -1.33 14.58
N PRO A 196 28.60 -1.82 15.83
CA PRO A 196 27.44 -2.62 16.22
C PRO A 196 26.10 -2.03 15.79
N THR A 197 25.85 -0.74 16.03
CA THR A 197 24.60 -0.09 15.61
C THR A 197 24.46 -0.03 14.09
N LEU A 198 25.55 0.23 13.34
CA LEU A 198 25.53 0.17 11.87
C LEU A 198 25.22 -1.23 11.33
N PHE A 199 25.70 -2.29 11.99
CA PHE A 199 25.36 -3.66 11.64
C PHE A 199 23.87 -3.95 11.88
N ARG A 200 23.32 -3.51 13.02
CA ARG A 200 21.88 -3.62 13.32
C ARG A 200 21.04 -2.86 12.28
N ALA A 201 21.51 -1.68 11.85
CA ALA A 201 20.86 -0.93 10.77
C ALA A 201 20.79 -1.74 9.47
N ALA A 202 21.90 -2.38 9.08
CA ALA A 202 21.93 -3.24 7.89
C ALA A 202 20.94 -4.42 8.02
N VAL A 203 20.88 -5.07 9.18
CA VAL A 203 19.93 -6.17 9.45
C VAL A 203 18.48 -5.69 9.29
N SER A 204 18.13 -4.54 9.85
CA SER A 204 16.78 -3.97 9.72
C SER A 204 16.44 -3.60 8.27
N LEU A 205 17.38 -3.02 7.52
CA LEU A 205 17.16 -2.69 6.10
C LEU A 205 17.04 -3.95 5.21
N GLU A 206 17.82 -5.01 5.49
CA GLU A 206 17.64 -6.31 4.81
C GLU A 206 16.28 -6.93 5.13
N ARG A 207 15.82 -6.81 6.39
CA ARG A 207 14.46 -7.22 6.76
C ARG A 207 13.41 -6.42 5.98
N ALA A 208 13.61 -5.12 5.80
CA ALA A 208 12.72 -4.29 4.99
C ALA A 208 12.65 -4.78 3.53
N LEU A 209 13.80 -5.09 2.91
CA LEU A 209 13.83 -5.66 1.56
C LEU A 209 13.21 -7.06 1.45
N SER A 210 13.25 -7.86 2.53
CA SER A 210 12.56 -9.16 2.57
C SER A 210 11.04 -9.03 2.56
N LEU A 211 10.50 -7.94 3.12
CA LEU A 211 9.06 -7.66 3.18
C LEU A 211 8.59 -6.85 1.96
N ASN A 212 9.39 -5.88 1.52
CA ASN A 212 9.15 -5.09 0.31
C ASN A 212 10.42 -5.05 -0.56
N PRO A 213 10.54 -5.95 -1.54
CA PRO A 213 11.66 -5.99 -2.47
C PRO A 213 11.79 -4.74 -3.36
N TYR A 214 10.78 -3.86 -3.39
CA TYR A 214 10.72 -2.68 -4.25
C TYR A 214 11.13 -1.38 -3.51
N ASP A 215 11.59 -1.47 -2.25
CA ASP A 215 12.02 -0.28 -1.49
C ASP A 215 13.39 0.26 -1.94
N ALA A 216 13.34 1.30 -2.78
CA ALA A 216 14.53 1.97 -3.30
C ALA A 216 15.40 2.60 -2.19
N ALA A 217 14.81 3.03 -1.07
CA ALA A 217 15.55 3.65 0.02
C ALA A 217 16.46 2.65 0.72
N SER A 218 15.96 1.44 1.02
CA SER A 218 16.76 0.39 1.64
C SER A 218 17.92 -0.07 0.76
N TYR A 219 17.73 -0.23 -0.56
CA TYR A 219 18.84 -0.52 -1.48
C TYR A 219 19.94 0.54 -1.45
N ARG A 220 19.56 1.82 -1.43
CA ARG A 220 20.52 2.92 -1.36
C ARG A 220 21.29 2.91 -0.05
N ASP A 221 20.59 2.76 1.07
CA ASP A 221 21.19 2.87 2.39
C ASP A 221 22.08 1.65 2.71
N LEU A 222 21.66 0.44 2.31
CA LEU A 222 22.50 -0.75 2.33
C LEU A 222 23.71 -0.64 1.41
N GLY A 223 23.55 -0.09 0.21
CA GLY A 223 24.66 0.11 -0.72
C GLY A 223 25.76 1.00 -0.14
N LYS A 224 25.37 2.08 0.55
CA LYS A 224 26.30 2.95 1.29
C LYS A 224 26.98 2.21 2.45
N LEU A 225 26.20 1.48 3.25
CA LEU A 225 26.71 0.71 4.39
C LEU A 225 27.73 -0.34 3.95
N TYR A 226 27.39 -1.19 2.98
CA TYR A 226 28.29 -2.23 2.48
C TYR A 226 29.55 -1.67 1.83
N SER A 227 29.42 -0.57 1.07
CA SER A 227 30.59 0.09 0.49
C SER A 227 31.52 0.67 1.55
N ALA A 228 30.97 1.34 2.57
CA ALA A 228 31.74 1.92 3.67
C ALA A 228 32.40 0.85 4.56
N ALA A 229 31.77 -0.32 4.70
CA ALA A 229 32.32 -1.45 5.43
C ALA A 229 33.37 -2.24 4.63
N GLY A 230 33.54 -1.98 3.32
CA GLY A 230 34.42 -2.76 2.45
C GLY A 230 33.86 -4.12 2.05
N GLU A 231 32.58 -4.37 2.31
CA GLU A 231 31.86 -5.63 2.06
C GLU A 231 31.47 -5.76 0.58
N ARG A 232 32.47 -5.92 -0.29
CA ARG A 232 32.28 -5.94 -1.76
C ARG A 232 31.30 -7.02 -2.21
N GLY A 233 31.38 -8.22 -1.66
CA GLY A 233 30.48 -9.33 -2.04
C GLY A 233 29.01 -9.03 -1.71
N MET A 234 28.74 -8.40 -0.57
CA MET A 234 27.39 -7.99 -0.18
C MET A 234 26.87 -6.85 -1.07
N ALA A 235 27.73 -5.88 -1.40
CA ALA A 235 27.39 -4.80 -2.32
C ALA A 235 27.04 -5.32 -3.73
N GLU A 236 27.83 -6.26 -4.26
CA GLU A 236 27.57 -6.88 -5.57
C GLU A 236 26.27 -7.69 -5.59
N SER A 237 26.03 -8.49 -4.54
CA SER A 237 24.79 -9.23 -4.36
C SER A 237 23.57 -8.30 -4.28
N LEU A 238 23.68 -7.20 -3.53
CA LEU A 238 22.63 -6.19 -3.42
C LEU A 238 22.32 -5.54 -4.77
N LEU A 239 23.34 -5.18 -5.56
CA LEU A 239 23.14 -4.62 -6.90
C LEU A 239 22.49 -5.61 -7.86
N LYS A 240 22.82 -6.91 -7.75
CA LYS A 240 22.17 -7.95 -8.53
C LYS A 240 20.66 -8.03 -8.20
N ARG A 241 20.32 -8.12 -6.91
CA ARG A 241 18.91 -8.12 -6.44
C ARG A 241 18.17 -6.87 -6.90
N LYS A 242 18.82 -5.69 -6.83
CA LYS A 242 18.23 -4.44 -7.30
C LYS A 242 17.86 -4.50 -8.79
N ARG A 243 18.76 -4.96 -9.66
CA ARG A 243 18.50 -5.09 -11.10
C ARG A 243 17.41 -6.10 -11.45
N GLU A 244 17.23 -7.13 -10.61
CA GLU A 244 16.15 -8.12 -10.76
C GLU A 244 14.77 -7.51 -10.48
N VAL A 245 14.70 -6.41 -9.71
CA VAL A 245 13.46 -5.75 -9.31
C VAL A 245 13.21 -4.47 -10.11
N PHE A 246 14.19 -3.57 -10.19
CA PHE A 246 14.06 -2.26 -10.83
C PHE A 246 14.21 -2.37 -12.36
N ARG A 247 13.20 -1.90 -13.09
CA ARG A 247 13.09 -2.06 -14.55
C ARG A 247 13.72 -0.95 -15.36
N TRP A 248 13.80 0.26 -14.79
CA TRP A 248 14.38 1.43 -15.46
C TRP A 248 15.92 1.46 -15.39
N GLU A 249 16.55 0.52 -14.69
CA GLU A 249 18.01 0.33 -14.68
C GLU A 249 18.51 -0.61 -15.79
N ARG A 250 17.62 -1.13 -16.63
CA ARG A 250 17.95 -2.03 -17.74
C ARG A 250 18.15 -1.30 -19.06
#